data_AF-A0A833EDF1-F1
#
_entry.id   AF-A0A833EDF1-F1
#
_cell.length_a   1.000
_cell.length_b   1.000
_cell.length_c   1.000
_cell.angle_alpha   90.00
_cell.angle_beta   90.00
_cell.angle_gamma   90.00
#
_symmetry.space_group_name_H-M   'P 1'
#
loop_
_entity.id
_entity.type
_entity.pdbx_description
1 polymer ?
#
loop_
_entity_poly.entity_id
_entity_poly.type
_entity_poly.pdbx_seq_one_letter_code
_entity_poly.pdbx_strand_id
1 'polypeptide(L)'
;MNMKKYLKAFIGVFVFMFFAYSVVQTESEQYVKVDVLKVIDNTIIIGHGCKAIIADTSPERARNILLGMHGIIPERPTTHDTIVQILKSFNITLEKVVLERFDGNYYYAFGFFRTKEKLLKLDMMPSDGIAIAVRTGSPIYINKELLEKMGKNIC
;
A
#
# COMPACT_ATOMS: atom_id res chain seq x y z
N MET A 1 -33.49 36.85 14.56
CA MET A 1 -32.79 35.60 14.16
C MET A 1 -31.29 35.78 14.46
N ASN A 2 -30.69 34.96 15.32
CA ASN A 2 -29.54 35.37 16.15
C ASN A 2 -28.17 35.17 15.45
N MET A 3 -27.60 36.25 14.90
CA MET A 3 -26.34 36.29 14.13
C MET A 3 -25.12 35.69 14.87
N LYS A 4 -25.09 35.76 16.21
CA LYS A 4 -24.05 35.13 17.05
C LYS A 4 -24.06 33.60 16.99
N LYS A 5 -25.21 32.98 16.71
CA LYS A 5 -25.34 31.51 16.58
C LYS A 5 -24.69 31.02 15.28
N TYR A 6 -24.86 31.78 14.20
CA TYR A 6 -24.21 31.50 12.91
C TYR A 6 -22.70 31.69 12.96
N LEU A 7 -22.21 32.74 13.64
CA LEU A 7 -20.76 32.97 13.77
C LEU A 7 -20.05 31.85 14.55
N LYS A 8 -20.65 31.35 15.64
CA LYS A 8 -20.11 30.20 16.39
C LYS A 8 -20.12 28.91 15.58
N ALA A 9 -21.19 28.66 14.81
CA ALA A 9 -21.26 27.51 13.92
C ALA A 9 -20.21 27.57 12.80
N PHE A 10 -20.00 28.76 12.22
CA PHE A 10 -19.02 28.98 11.15
C PHE A 10 -17.58 28.76 11.63
N ILE A 11 -17.23 29.28 12.81
CA ILE A 11 -15.92 29.04 13.44
C ILE A 11 -15.72 27.53 13.72
N GLY A 12 -16.75 26.84 14.23
CA GLY A 12 -16.68 25.41 14.51
C GLY A 12 -16.45 24.55 13.26
N VAL A 13 -17.15 24.84 12.15
CA VAL A 13 -16.94 24.15 10.87
C VAL A 13 -15.54 24.43 10.31
N PHE A 14 -15.07 25.67 10.40
CA PHE A 14 -13.74 26.04 9.90
C PHE A 14 -12.61 25.37 10.70
N VAL A 15 -12.72 25.33 12.03
CA VAL A 15 -11.76 24.64 12.91
C VAL A 15 -11.77 23.13 12.65
N PHE A 16 -12.94 22.52 12.48
CA PHE A 16 -13.05 21.09 12.15
C PHE A 16 -12.44 20.77 10.78
N MET A 17 -12.72 21.60 9.78
CA MET A 17 -12.18 21.42 8.42
C MET A 17 -10.67 21.63 8.38
N PHE A 18 -10.14 22.62 9.13
CA PHE A 18 -8.70 22.81 9.30
C PHE A 18 -8.06 21.60 9.99
N PHE A 19 -8.66 21.09 11.08
CA PHE A 19 -8.14 19.93 11.79
C PHE A 19 -8.18 18.65 10.92
N ALA A 20 -9.28 18.41 10.22
CA ALA A 20 -9.40 17.30 9.27
C ALA A 20 -8.36 17.42 8.14
N TYR A 21 -8.12 18.63 7.64
CA TYR A 21 -7.09 18.89 6.64
C TYR A 21 -5.69 18.59 7.18
N SER A 22 -5.35 19.05 8.39
CA SER A 22 -4.07 18.73 9.03
C SER A 22 -3.90 17.22 9.23
N VAL A 23 -4.92 16.50 9.69
CA VAL A 23 -4.86 15.03 9.87
C VAL A 23 -4.63 14.29 8.54
N VAL A 24 -5.35 14.67 7.49
CA VAL A 24 -5.20 14.07 6.15
C VAL A 24 -3.80 14.35 5.58
N GLN A 25 -3.26 15.55 5.81
CA GLN A 25 -1.94 15.92 5.31
C GLN A 25 -0.83 15.10 5.99
N THR A 26 -0.91 14.87 7.30
CA THR A 26 0.05 14.05 8.05
C THR A 26 0.11 12.61 7.55
N GLU A 27 -1.03 12.01 7.20
CA GLU A 27 -1.05 10.63 6.66
C GLU A 27 -0.37 10.56 5.28
N SER A 28 -0.49 11.60 4.45
CA SER A 28 0.18 11.63 3.14
C SER A 28 1.69 11.81 3.22
N GLU A 29 2.18 12.56 4.23
CA GLU A 29 3.61 12.84 4.40
C GLU A 29 4.40 11.67 5.02
N GLN A 30 3.71 10.74 5.69
CA GLN A 30 4.33 9.60 6.37
C GLN A 30 4.73 8.46 5.42
N TYR A 31 4.19 8.43 4.20
CA TYR A 31 4.35 7.31 3.28
C TYR A 31 4.97 7.73 1.95
N VAL A 32 5.92 6.96 1.46
CA VAL A 32 6.55 7.15 0.15
C VAL A 32 5.97 6.14 -0.82
N LYS A 33 5.40 6.61 -1.95
CA LYS A 33 4.97 5.73 -3.03
C LYS A 33 6.21 5.09 -3.67
N VAL A 34 6.18 3.77 -3.85
CA VAL A 34 7.29 3.01 -4.42
C VAL A 34 6.83 2.11 -5.55
N ASP A 35 7.79 1.69 -6.36
CA ASP A 35 7.59 0.72 -7.42
C ASP A 35 8.39 -0.55 -7.12
N VAL A 36 7.93 -1.68 -7.67
CA VAL A 36 8.76 -2.89 -7.71
C VAL A 36 9.78 -2.72 -8.83
N LEU A 37 11.00 -2.35 -8.46
CA LEU A 37 12.06 -2.00 -9.39
C LEU A 37 12.57 -3.23 -10.14
N LYS A 38 12.85 -4.30 -9.39
CA LYS A 38 13.34 -5.58 -9.93
C LYS A 38 12.97 -6.74 -9.01
N VAL A 39 12.85 -7.92 -9.62
CA VAL A 39 12.85 -9.21 -8.93
C VAL A 39 13.93 -10.06 -9.59
N ILE A 40 14.94 -10.46 -8.82
CA ILE A 40 16.09 -11.25 -9.31
C ILE A 40 16.15 -12.49 -8.42
N ASP A 41 16.01 -13.67 -9.03
CA ASP A 41 15.86 -14.94 -8.32
C ASP A 41 14.77 -14.88 -7.26
N ASN A 42 15.15 -14.87 -5.98
CA ASN A 42 14.25 -14.77 -4.84
C ASN A 42 14.34 -13.42 -4.10
N THR A 43 15.10 -12.47 -4.62
CA THR A 43 15.28 -11.12 -4.08
C THR A 43 14.34 -10.13 -4.74
N ILE A 44 13.63 -9.36 -3.93
CA ILE A 44 12.72 -8.28 -4.36
C ILE A 44 13.38 -6.94 -4.05
N ILE A 45 13.39 -6.04 -5.04
CA ILE A 45 13.87 -4.67 -4.90
C ILE A 45 12.67 -3.73 -5.09
N ILE A 46 12.25 -3.07 -4.00
CA ILE A 46 11.16 -2.09 -4.00
C ILE A 46 11.67 -0.73 -3.55
N GLY A 47 11.35 0.34 -4.26
CA GLY A 47 11.91 1.65 -3.93
C GLY A 47 11.40 2.81 -4.77
N HIS A 48 11.95 3.98 -4.48
CA HIS A 48 11.68 5.22 -5.19
C HIS A 48 12.94 6.09 -5.23
N GLY A 49 13.24 6.65 -6.39
CA GLY A 49 14.48 7.40 -6.62
C GLY A 49 15.70 6.53 -6.33
N CYS A 50 16.64 7.03 -5.53
CA CYS A 50 17.88 6.34 -5.17
C CYS A 50 17.77 5.48 -3.90
N LYS A 51 16.58 5.32 -3.31
CA LYS A 51 16.38 4.53 -2.08
C LYS A 51 15.49 3.32 -2.35
N ALA A 52 15.93 2.13 -1.94
CA ALA A 52 15.16 0.90 -2.07
C ALA A 52 15.36 -0.05 -0.89
N ILE A 53 14.31 -0.79 -0.54
CA ILE A 53 14.39 -1.99 0.28
C ILE A 53 14.72 -3.17 -0.63
N ILE A 54 15.75 -3.92 -0.24
CA ILE A 54 16.18 -5.15 -0.89
C ILE A 54 15.89 -6.26 0.12
N ALA A 55 15.00 -7.18 -0.23
CA ALA A 55 14.55 -8.23 0.68
C ALA A 55 14.41 -9.58 -0.04
N ASP A 56 14.86 -10.63 0.62
CA ASP A 56 14.72 -11.99 0.11
C ASP A 56 13.38 -12.60 0.51
N THR A 57 12.85 -13.44 -0.37
CA THR A 57 11.65 -14.23 -0.14
C THR A 57 11.82 -15.66 -0.65
N SER A 58 10.77 -16.47 -0.66
CA SER A 58 10.83 -17.78 -1.30
C SER A 58 10.77 -17.64 -2.83
N PRO A 59 11.40 -18.56 -3.60
CA PRO A 59 11.35 -18.51 -5.07
C PRO A 59 9.91 -18.46 -5.62
N GLU A 60 8.98 -19.15 -4.98
CA GLU A 60 7.56 -19.17 -5.35
C GLU A 60 6.89 -17.80 -5.19
N ARG A 61 7.20 -17.08 -4.11
CA ARG A 61 6.67 -15.73 -3.84
C ARG A 61 7.25 -14.72 -4.82
N ALA A 62 8.55 -14.75 -5.04
CA ALA A 62 9.21 -13.91 -6.04
C ALA A 62 8.63 -14.13 -7.44
N ARG A 63 8.48 -15.40 -7.86
CA ARG A 63 7.84 -15.77 -9.13
C ARG A 63 6.42 -15.21 -9.25
N ASN A 64 5.61 -15.28 -8.19
CA ASN A 64 4.24 -14.77 -8.23
C ASN A 64 4.17 -13.24 -8.38
N ILE A 65 5.09 -12.50 -7.78
CA ILE A 65 5.24 -11.06 -8.01
C ILE A 65 5.63 -10.81 -9.47
N LEU A 66 6.63 -11.53 -9.98
CA LEU A 66 7.11 -11.40 -11.35
C LEU A 66 6.01 -11.65 -12.40
N LEU A 67 5.20 -12.70 -12.22
CA LEU A 67 4.04 -12.97 -13.07
C LEU A 67 3.06 -11.79 -13.09
N GLY A 68 2.78 -11.22 -11.91
CA GLY A 68 1.90 -10.06 -11.78
C GLY A 68 2.48 -8.80 -12.41
N MET A 69 3.78 -8.53 -12.23
CA MET A 69 4.47 -7.39 -12.85
C MET A 69 4.42 -7.44 -14.38
N HIS A 70 4.50 -8.64 -14.96
CA HIS A 70 4.43 -8.83 -16.41
C HIS A 70 3.00 -9.03 -16.94
N GLY A 71 1.98 -9.01 -16.07
CA GLY A 71 0.60 -9.27 -16.48
C GLY A 71 0.37 -10.68 -17.05
N ILE A 72 1.22 -11.64 -16.71
CA ILE A 72 1.14 -13.02 -17.22
C ILE A 72 0.15 -13.80 -16.36
N ILE A 73 -0.92 -14.28 -16.99
CA ILE A 73 -1.88 -15.21 -16.39
C ILE A 73 -1.56 -16.62 -16.92
N PRO A 74 -1.14 -17.56 -16.06
CA PRO A 74 -0.89 -18.94 -16.47
C PRO A 74 -2.18 -19.67 -16.86
N GLU A 75 -2.05 -20.86 -17.46
CA GLU A 75 -3.19 -21.69 -17.91
C GLU A 75 -4.22 -21.95 -16.80
N ARG A 76 -3.74 -22.12 -15.56
CA ARG A 76 -4.57 -22.18 -14.35
C ARG A 76 -4.25 -20.99 -13.45
N PRO A 77 -5.25 -20.24 -12.98
CA PRO A 77 -5.02 -19.05 -12.16
C PRO A 77 -4.29 -19.40 -10.86
N THR A 78 -3.36 -18.55 -10.44
CA THR A 78 -2.71 -18.68 -9.13
C THR A 78 -3.66 -18.29 -8.01
N THR A 79 -3.25 -18.51 -6.76
CA THR A 79 -3.99 -18.03 -5.59
C THR A 79 -4.19 -16.52 -5.64
N HIS A 80 -3.18 -15.74 -6.02
CA HIS A 80 -3.28 -14.28 -6.13
C HIS A 80 -4.22 -13.86 -7.27
N ASP A 81 -4.21 -14.57 -8.41
CA ASP A 81 -5.17 -14.33 -9.50
C ASP A 81 -6.61 -14.60 -9.04
N THR A 82 -6.81 -15.68 -8.27
CA THR A 82 -8.10 -16.04 -7.69
C THR A 82 -8.58 -14.98 -6.69
N ILE A 83 -7.69 -14.47 -5.83
CA ILE A 83 -8.00 -13.36 -4.92
C ILE A 83 -8.44 -12.12 -5.70
N VAL A 84 -7.73 -11.75 -6.77
CA VAL A 84 -8.12 -10.60 -7.61
C VAL A 84 -9.49 -10.81 -8.24
N GLN A 85 -9.82 -12.03 -8.68
CA GLN A 85 -11.16 -12.34 -9.20
C GLN A 85 -12.24 -12.23 -8.12
N ILE A 86 -11.96 -12.69 -6.89
CA ILE A 86 -12.88 -12.52 -5.75
C ILE A 86 -13.11 -11.03 -5.48
N LEU A 87 -12.04 -10.24 -5.34
CA LEU A 87 -12.15 -8.79 -5.11
C LEU A 87 -13.03 -8.12 -6.18
N LYS A 88 -12.79 -8.43 -7.47
CA LYS A 88 -13.60 -7.92 -8.59
C LYS A 88 -15.06 -8.35 -8.50
N SER A 89 -15.32 -9.63 -8.24
CA SER A 89 -16.68 -10.20 -8.17
C SER A 89 -17.52 -9.58 -7.07
N PHE A 90 -16.88 -9.19 -5.95
CA PHE A 90 -17.53 -8.54 -4.82
C PHE A 90 -17.45 -7.01 -4.87
N ASN A 91 -16.98 -6.40 -5.97
CA ASN A 91 -16.77 -4.96 -6.11
C ASN A 91 -15.92 -4.35 -4.99
N ILE A 92 -14.87 -5.07 -4.59
CA ILE A 92 -13.89 -4.64 -3.60
C ILE A 92 -12.65 -4.14 -4.34
N THR A 93 -12.22 -2.92 -4.05
CA THR A 93 -11.01 -2.31 -4.64
C THR A 93 -9.88 -2.33 -3.63
N LEU A 94 -8.71 -2.84 -4.01
CA LEU A 94 -7.49 -2.60 -3.24
C LEU A 94 -7.01 -1.17 -3.51
N GLU A 95 -7.16 -0.26 -2.54
CA GLU A 95 -6.76 1.15 -2.69
C GLU A 95 -5.26 1.32 -2.62
N LYS A 96 -4.60 0.65 -1.67
CA LYS A 96 -3.14 0.71 -1.47
C LYS A 96 -2.64 -0.48 -0.68
N VAL A 97 -1.37 -0.81 -0.88
CA VAL A 97 -0.59 -1.67 0.02
C VAL A 97 0.47 -0.80 0.69
N VAL A 98 0.64 -0.96 2.00
CA VAL A 98 1.58 -0.15 2.79
C VAL A 98 2.52 -1.08 3.54
N LEU A 99 3.82 -0.97 3.26
CA LEU A 99 4.87 -1.58 4.05
C LEU A 99 5.11 -0.71 5.29
N GLU A 100 4.72 -1.21 6.46
CA GLU A 100 4.58 -0.37 7.65
C GLU A 100 5.82 -0.39 8.53
N ARG A 101 6.34 -1.58 8.83
CA ARG A 101 7.46 -1.73 9.77
C ARG A 101 8.27 -2.98 9.49
N PHE A 102 9.44 -3.03 10.13
CA PHE A 102 10.30 -4.20 10.22
C PHE A 102 10.51 -4.53 11.69
N ASP A 103 10.30 -5.79 12.06
CA ASP A 103 10.52 -6.28 13.43
C ASP A 103 11.44 -7.50 13.38
N GLY A 104 12.72 -7.26 13.66
CA GLY A 104 13.79 -8.24 13.76
C GLY A 104 14.10 -8.99 12.45
N ASN A 105 13.17 -9.85 12.04
CA ASN A 105 13.26 -10.74 10.89
C ASN A 105 12.16 -10.53 9.86
N TYR A 106 11.08 -9.82 10.21
CA TYR A 106 9.88 -9.77 9.38
C TYR A 106 9.45 -8.35 9.05
N TYR A 107 9.21 -8.11 7.77
CA TYR A 107 8.47 -6.94 7.30
C TYR A 107 6.97 -7.17 7.47
N TYR A 108 6.25 -6.14 7.90
CA TYR A 108 4.81 -6.13 8.04
C TYR A 108 4.19 -5.18 7.02
N ALA A 109 3.06 -5.59 6.44
CA ALA A 109 2.34 -4.77 5.48
C ALA A 109 0.84 -4.79 5.76
N PHE A 110 0.16 -3.75 5.31
CA PHE A 110 -1.30 -3.68 5.33
C PHE A 110 -1.85 -3.44 3.93
N GLY A 111 -2.91 -4.16 3.59
CA GLY A 111 -3.76 -3.87 2.44
C GLY A 111 -4.97 -3.06 2.86
N PHE A 112 -5.28 -2.01 2.11
CA PHE A 112 -6.44 -1.15 2.32
C PHE A 112 -7.48 -1.44 1.26
N PHE A 113 -8.58 -2.09 1.64
CA PHE A 113 -9.61 -2.56 0.73
C PHE A 113 -10.89 -1.74 0.88
N ARG A 114 -11.30 -1.07 -0.20
CA ARG A 114 -12.54 -0.31 -0.27
C ARG A 114 -13.69 -1.20 -0.71
N THR A 115 -14.73 -1.25 0.11
CA THR A 115 -16.07 -1.70 -0.28
C THR A 115 -16.98 -0.47 -0.47
N LYS A 116 -18.23 -0.69 -0.87
CA LYS A 116 -19.24 0.39 -0.93
C LYS A 116 -19.48 1.08 0.42
N GLU A 117 -19.26 0.36 1.53
CA GLU A 117 -19.64 0.82 2.86
C GLU A 117 -18.45 1.35 3.67
N LYS A 118 -17.26 0.77 3.48
CA LYS A 118 -16.12 1.04 4.36
C LYS A 118 -14.76 0.79 3.72
N LEU A 119 -13.75 1.37 4.37
CA LEU A 119 -12.34 1.03 4.16
C LEU A 119 -11.94 -0.04 5.17
N LEU A 120 -11.45 -1.17 4.69
CA LEU A 120 -10.91 -2.25 5.51
C LEU A 120 -9.39 -2.20 5.48
N LYS A 121 -8.75 -2.13 6.64
CA LYS A 121 -7.30 -2.32 6.80
C LYS A 121 -7.05 -3.75 7.24
N LEU A 122 -6.40 -4.54 6.39
CA LEU A 122 -6.10 -5.95 6.65
C LEU A 122 -4.59 -6.17 6.73
N ASP A 123 -4.13 -6.92 7.73
CA ASP A 123 -2.75 -7.35 7.83
C ASP A 123 -2.42 -8.31 6.69
N MET A 124 -1.26 -8.12 6.06
CA MET A 124 -0.83 -8.89 4.90
C MET A 124 0.65 -9.20 4.96
N MET A 125 1.02 -10.40 4.53
CA MET A 125 2.41 -10.70 4.20
C MET A 125 2.86 -9.76 3.06
N PRO A 126 4.01 -9.07 3.18
CA PRO A 126 4.50 -8.12 2.19
C PRO A 126 4.47 -8.63 0.75
N SER A 127 4.99 -9.83 0.51
CA SER A 127 5.07 -10.42 -0.83
C SER A 127 3.69 -10.64 -1.46
N ASP A 128 2.69 -11.02 -0.66
CA ASP A 128 1.33 -11.28 -1.14
C ASP A 128 0.60 -9.97 -1.46
N GLY A 129 0.76 -8.97 -0.60
CA GLY A 129 0.26 -7.62 -0.85
C GLY A 129 0.84 -7.04 -2.14
N ILE A 130 2.17 -7.12 -2.32
CA ILE A 130 2.84 -6.68 -3.55
C ILE A 130 2.31 -7.44 -4.77
N ALA A 131 2.21 -8.77 -4.70
CA ALA A 131 1.73 -9.60 -5.81
C ALA A 131 0.29 -9.26 -6.24
N ILE A 132 -0.59 -8.92 -5.30
CA ILE A 132 -1.96 -8.48 -5.61
C ILE A 132 -1.94 -7.06 -6.17
N ALA A 133 -1.17 -6.15 -5.57
CA ALA A 133 -1.08 -4.75 -5.99
C ALA A 133 -0.62 -4.61 -7.44
N VAL A 134 0.41 -5.35 -7.86
CA VAL A 134 0.89 -5.32 -9.27
C VAL A 134 -0.15 -5.86 -10.25
N ARG A 135 -1.04 -6.78 -9.82
CA ARG A 135 -2.13 -7.31 -10.66
C ARG A 135 -3.34 -6.38 -10.73
N THR A 136 -3.61 -5.64 -9.67
CA THR A 136 -4.72 -4.67 -9.61
C THR A 136 -4.33 -3.28 -10.09
N GLY A 137 -3.03 -3.03 -10.29
CA GLY A 137 -2.50 -1.69 -10.56
C GLY A 137 -2.58 -0.76 -9.34
N SER A 138 -2.72 -1.32 -8.14
CA SER A 138 -2.86 -0.54 -6.92
C SER A 138 -1.49 -0.01 -6.47
N PRO A 139 -1.41 1.23 -5.97
CA PRO A 139 -0.15 1.80 -5.50
C PRO A 139 0.39 1.07 -4.27
N ILE A 140 1.71 0.93 -4.22
CA ILE A 140 2.45 0.41 -3.08
C ILE A 140 3.15 1.60 -2.39
N TYR A 141 3.11 1.61 -1.07
CA TYR A 141 3.76 2.61 -0.24
C TYR A 141 4.67 1.95 0.79
N ILE A 142 5.68 2.69 1.23
CA ILE A 142 6.54 2.32 2.37
C ILE A 142 6.47 3.46 3.38
N ASN A 143 6.35 3.13 4.67
CA ASN A 143 6.53 4.11 5.74
C ASN A 143 7.90 4.79 5.60
N LYS A 144 7.92 6.12 5.61
CA LYS A 144 9.11 6.91 5.35
C LYS A 144 10.25 6.57 6.32
N GLU A 145 9.97 6.42 7.61
CA GLU A 145 10.98 6.03 8.59
C GLU A 145 11.53 4.62 8.32
N LEU A 146 10.67 3.69 7.90
CA LEU A 146 11.10 2.34 7.52
C LEU A 146 12.05 2.41 6.31
N LEU A 147 11.71 3.20 5.29
CA LEU A 147 12.56 3.38 4.12
C LEU A 147 13.88 4.08 4.46
N GLU A 148 13.87 5.04 5.38
CA GLU A 148 15.10 5.70 5.86
C GLU A 148 16.01 4.73 6.62
N LYS A 149 15.45 3.92 7.52
CA LYS A 149 16.18 2.98 8.39
C LYS A 149 16.70 1.76 7.61
N MET A 150 15.85 1.17 6.76
CA MET A 150 16.15 -0.10 6.09
C MET A 150 16.56 0.06 4.63
N GLY A 151 16.24 1.20 4.00
CA GLY A 151 16.51 1.45 2.59
C GLY A 151 17.99 1.64 2.28
N LYS A 152 18.47 0.89 1.27
CA LYS A 152 19.80 1.00 0.71
C LYS A 152 19.83 2.06 -0.40
N ASN A 153 20.99 2.68 -0.57
CA ASN A 153 21.23 3.55 -1.72
C ASN A 153 21.52 2.67 -2.94
N ILE A 154 20.81 2.91 -4.05
CA ILE A 154 20.90 2.13 -5.30
C ILE A 154 21.33 2.97 -6.51
N CYS A 155 21.66 4.24 -6.25
CA CYS A 155 22.52 5.09 -7.06
C CYS A 155 23.88 5.17 -6.34
#